data_AF-A0A6C0KYF4-F1
#
_entry.id   AF-A0A6C0KYF4-F1
#
_cell.length_a   1.000
_cell.length_b   1.000
_cell.length_c   1.000
_cell.angle_alpha   90.00
_cell.angle_beta   90.00
_cell.angle_gamma   90.00
#
_symmetry.space_group_name_H-M   'P 1'
#
loop_
_entity.id
_entity.type
_entity.pdbx_description
1 polymer ?
#
loop_
_entity_poly.entity_id
_entity_poly.type
_entity_poly.pdbx_seq_one_letter_code
_entity_poly.pdbx_strand_id
1 'polypeptide(L)'
;MKRNTRKNLATKLKLRKLRKPQKPRNSRKSTTVKVVKQKRTGGSGIIGGGIDLISADNNSFNSNPYVRESHNCYMYFLNKKNDEVVKICKKDYPKHKLCRRAQPGYVSGHPLLKKGDYKCPNIMKRTLDDNPNIYKIDENHKCSPSHYKGALVVAPNRDYHYYRKNDDGQWTHKPGYKPSTVLDSKNNLIVNPRKAARDYGGTLNYKEFCGYLCVPREERKKRMAHWNYDHNTHKGGGKKLKKKRTKNITKHAMKKKTKRRSIKKKSRK
;
A
#
# COMPACT_ATOMS: atom_id res chain seq x y z
N MET A 1 -26.06 -59.36 37.38
CA MET A 1 -27.43 -59.79 36.96
C MET A 1 -28.34 -58.57 37.07
N LYS A 2 -28.84 -57.98 35.95
CA LYS A 2 -30.23 -58.10 35.42
C LYS A 2 -31.28 -57.79 36.51
N ARG A 3 -32.25 -56.85 36.46
CA ARG A 3 -32.97 -55.99 35.47
C ARG A 3 -33.59 -54.81 36.30
N ASN A 4 -33.59 -53.54 35.89
CA ASN A 4 -34.49 -52.81 34.97
C ASN A 4 -36.01 -52.96 35.22
N THR A 5 -36.68 -51.89 35.70
CA THR A 5 -38.04 -51.48 35.27
C THR A 5 -38.27 -49.98 35.47
N ARG A 6 -38.68 -49.34 34.37
CA ARG A 6 -39.06 -47.94 34.11
C ARG A 6 -40.35 -47.51 34.85
N LYS A 7 -40.54 -46.19 35.12
CA LYS A 7 -41.40 -45.27 34.34
C LYS A 7 -41.69 -43.93 35.05
N ASN A 8 -41.72 -42.88 34.22
CA ASN A 8 -42.48 -41.62 34.29
C ASN A 8 -42.13 -40.56 35.34
N LEU A 9 -41.50 -39.46 34.88
CA LEU A 9 -42.12 -38.15 35.11
C LEU A 9 -41.90 -37.21 33.93
N ALA A 10 -43.01 -36.60 33.52
CA ALA A 10 -43.20 -35.87 32.30
C ALA A 10 -42.57 -34.47 32.30
N THR A 11 -42.20 -34.08 31.08
CA THR A 11 -41.92 -32.76 30.53
C THR A 11 -42.68 -31.61 31.20
N LYS A 12 -41.94 -30.62 31.73
CA LYS A 12 -42.43 -29.23 31.83
C LYS A 12 -41.38 -28.25 31.33
N LEU A 13 -41.50 -27.98 30.04
CA LEU A 13 -40.88 -26.91 29.29
C LEU A 13 -41.29 -25.56 29.92
N LYS A 14 -40.40 -24.91 30.69
CA LYS A 14 -40.56 -23.48 31.02
C LYS A 14 -39.72 -22.66 30.04
N LEU A 15 -40.43 -22.05 29.08
CA LEU A 15 -39.92 -21.02 28.18
C LEU A 15 -39.13 -19.96 28.96
N ARG A 16 -37.80 -19.98 28.81
CA ARG A 16 -36.97 -18.81 29.09
C ARG A 16 -37.20 -17.83 27.95
N LYS A 17 -38.06 -16.83 28.18
CA LYS A 17 -38.24 -15.70 27.26
C LYS A 17 -36.86 -15.08 26.97
N LEU A 18 -36.40 -15.25 25.74
CA LEU A 18 -35.28 -14.52 25.15
C LEU A 18 -35.59 -13.02 25.29
N ARG A 19 -34.87 -12.34 26.18
CA ARG A 19 -34.87 -10.87 26.23
C ARG A 19 -34.28 -10.38 24.90
N LYS A 20 -35.11 -9.69 24.12
CA LYS A 20 -34.71 -9.00 22.88
C LYS A 20 -33.54 -8.04 23.19
N PRO A 21 -32.53 -7.93 22.31
CA PRO A 21 -31.45 -6.96 22.50
C PRO A 21 -32.03 -5.54 22.47
N GLN A 22 -31.81 -4.79 23.54
CA GLN A 22 -32.18 -3.38 23.62
C GLN A 22 -31.30 -2.58 22.66
N LYS A 23 -31.92 -1.81 21.76
CA LYS A 23 -31.24 -0.80 20.94
C LYS A 23 -30.51 0.19 21.87
N PRO A 24 -29.25 0.56 21.59
CA PRO A 24 -28.58 1.58 22.39
C PRO A 24 -29.32 2.93 22.25
N ARG A 25 -29.69 3.48 23.41
CA ARG A 25 -30.31 4.80 23.57
C ARG A 25 -29.35 5.88 23.11
N ASN A 26 -29.81 6.71 22.19
CA ASN A 26 -29.11 7.86 21.64
C ASN A 26 -29.11 8.98 22.69
N SER A 27 -28.05 9.14 23.49
CA SER A 27 -27.87 10.32 24.33
C SER A 27 -26.84 11.25 23.68
N ARG A 28 -27.34 12.21 22.89
CA ARG A 28 -26.57 13.38 22.46
C ARG A 28 -26.21 14.20 23.71
N LYS A 29 -24.95 14.14 24.13
CA LYS A 29 -24.30 15.28 24.79
C LYS A 29 -23.22 15.77 23.83
N SER A 30 -23.57 16.83 23.13
CA SER A 30 -22.70 17.58 22.23
C SER A 30 -21.66 18.32 23.06
N THR A 31 -20.51 17.69 23.32
CA THR A 31 -19.34 18.40 23.81
C THR A 31 -18.66 19.03 22.61
N THR A 32 -18.94 20.32 22.39
CA THR A 32 -18.31 21.16 21.36
C THR A 32 -16.83 21.31 21.67
N VAL A 33 -16.00 20.42 21.09
CA VAL A 33 -14.58 20.68 20.94
C VAL A 33 -14.45 21.85 19.96
N LYS A 34 -14.04 23.02 20.45
CA LYS A 34 -13.72 24.18 19.62
C LYS A 34 -12.54 23.81 18.73
N VAL A 35 -12.84 23.34 17.52
CA VAL A 35 -11.88 23.32 16.41
C VAL A 35 -11.52 24.78 16.14
N VAL A 36 -10.28 25.15 16.43
CA VAL A 36 -9.72 26.44 16.01
C VAL A 36 -9.74 26.47 14.49
N LYS A 37 -10.79 27.07 13.92
CA LYS A 37 -10.85 27.44 12.51
C LYS A 37 -9.78 28.50 12.27
N GLN A 38 -8.61 28.11 11.82
CA GLN A 38 -7.74 29.05 11.12
C GLN A 38 -8.46 29.49 9.84
N LYS A 39 -8.81 30.77 9.77
CA LYS A 39 -9.28 31.44 8.55
C LYS A 39 -8.25 31.17 7.44
N ARG A 40 -8.62 30.36 6.44
CA ARG A 40 -7.94 30.35 5.14
C ARG A 40 -8.71 31.29 4.22
N THR A 41 -8.12 32.44 3.93
CA THR A 41 -8.52 33.29 2.82
C THR A 41 -8.39 32.47 1.54
N GLY A 42 -9.49 32.37 0.80
CA GLY A 42 -9.52 31.77 -0.52
C GLY A 42 -8.66 32.61 -1.46
N GLY A 43 -7.70 31.95 -2.09
CA GLY A 43 -6.88 32.50 -3.16
C GLY A 43 -6.48 31.34 -4.05
N SER A 44 -7.24 31.13 -5.12
CA SER A 44 -6.84 30.29 -6.24
C SER A 44 -5.71 31.01 -6.98
N GLY A 45 -4.50 30.90 -6.46
CA GLY A 45 -3.29 31.43 -7.07
C GLY A 45 -2.56 30.33 -7.82
N ILE A 46 -2.69 30.31 -9.15
CA ILE A 46 -1.80 29.53 -10.01
C ILE A 46 -0.44 30.24 -10.01
N ILE A 47 0.54 29.62 -9.36
CA ILE A 47 1.96 29.95 -9.48
C ILE A 47 2.63 28.71 -10.07
N GLY A 48 3.42 28.92 -11.13
CA GLY A 48 3.90 27.88 -12.04
C GLY A 48 4.52 26.66 -11.36
N GLY A 49 4.16 25.46 -11.87
CA GLY A 49 4.66 24.18 -11.38
C GLY A 49 4.05 23.72 -10.06
N GLY A 50 2.73 23.84 -9.90
CA GLY A 50 2.01 23.54 -8.66
C GLY A 50 2.25 22.10 -8.17
N ILE A 51 2.78 21.98 -6.95
CA ILE A 51 2.79 20.71 -6.21
C ILE A 51 1.37 20.45 -5.75
N ASP A 52 0.72 19.42 -6.29
CA ASP A 52 -0.59 18.96 -5.79
C ASP A 52 -0.50 18.64 -4.29
N LEU A 53 -1.22 19.41 -3.49
CA LEU A 53 -1.28 19.23 -2.05
C LEU A 53 -2.05 17.95 -1.70
N ILE A 54 -1.44 17.12 -0.85
CA ILE A 54 -2.05 15.90 -0.32
C ILE A 54 -2.68 16.26 1.03
N SER A 55 -4.01 16.20 1.14
CA SER A 55 -4.73 16.50 2.38
C SER A 55 -5.52 15.29 2.88
N ALA A 56 -5.73 15.21 4.20
CA ALA A 56 -6.61 14.25 4.85
C ALA A 56 -8.08 14.45 4.45
N ASP A 57 -8.48 15.69 4.16
CA ASP A 57 -9.85 16.03 3.76
C ASP A 57 -10.13 15.68 2.28
N ASN A 58 -9.09 15.29 1.53
CA ASN A 58 -9.24 14.83 0.15
C ASN A 58 -9.98 13.48 0.12
N ASN A 59 -11.28 13.55 -0.17
CA ASN A 59 -12.17 12.40 -0.15
C ASN A 59 -12.18 11.58 -1.46
N SER A 60 -11.26 11.85 -2.39
CA SER A 60 -11.28 11.27 -3.74
C SER A 60 -10.98 9.76 -3.79
N PHE A 61 -10.50 9.15 -2.71
CA PHE A 61 -10.40 7.69 -2.55
C PHE A 61 -11.67 7.04 -1.99
N ASN A 62 -12.66 7.82 -1.56
CA ASN A 62 -13.88 7.31 -0.93
C ASN A 62 -15.17 7.72 -1.66
N SER A 63 -15.15 8.83 -2.41
CA SER A 63 -16.34 9.39 -3.08
C SER A 63 -16.94 8.44 -4.11
N ASN A 64 -16.10 7.81 -4.93
CA ASN A 64 -16.53 6.77 -5.86
C ASN A 64 -16.44 5.38 -5.19
N PRO A 65 -17.55 4.63 -5.07
CA PRO A 65 -17.56 3.33 -4.41
C PRO A 65 -16.60 2.33 -5.07
N TYR A 66 -16.44 2.35 -6.39
CA TYR A 66 -15.52 1.45 -7.09
C TYR A 66 -14.06 1.82 -6.89
N VAL A 67 -13.74 3.12 -6.75
CA VAL A 67 -12.40 3.54 -6.31
C VAL A 67 -12.16 3.05 -4.88
N ARG A 68 -13.14 3.29 -4.00
CA ARG A 68 -13.08 2.90 -2.59
C ARG A 68 -12.89 1.40 -2.41
N GLU A 69 -13.57 0.59 -3.21
CA GLU A 69 -13.50 -0.87 -3.20
C GLU A 69 -12.22 -1.42 -3.80
N SER A 70 -11.71 -0.84 -4.89
CA SER A 70 -10.57 -1.41 -5.63
C SER A 70 -9.20 -0.93 -5.15
N HIS A 71 -9.12 0.20 -4.43
CA HIS A 71 -7.86 0.78 -4.01
C HIS A 71 -7.59 0.51 -2.53
N ASN A 72 -6.61 -0.32 -2.18
CA ASN A 72 -6.28 -0.64 -0.78
C ASN A 72 -5.30 0.36 -0.13
N CYS A 73 -4.80 -0.01 1.06
CA CYS A 73 -3.78 0.72 1.80
C CYS A 73 -2.49 0.98 1.00
N TYR A 74 -2.05 0.06 0.15
CA TYR A 74 -0.83 0.22 -0.66
C TYR A 74 -1.01 1.31 -1.72
N MET A 75 -2.13 1.28 -2.44
CA MET A 75 -2.45 2.29 -3.47
C MET A 75 -2.70 3.66 -2.84
N TYR A 76 -3.37 3.70 -1.68
CA TYR A 76 -3.57 4.91 -0.90
C TYR A 76 -2.24 5.51 -0.40
N PHE A 77 -1.35 4.67 0.11
CA PHE A 77 0.00 5.03 0.53
C PHE A 77 0.81 5.63 -0.60
N LEU A 78 0.72 5.09 -1.81
CA LEU A 78 1.35 5.66 -3.02
C LEU A 78 0.63 6.92 -3.52
N ASN A 79 -0.54 7.26 -2.97
CA ASN A 79 -1.43 8.29 -3.49
C ASN A 79 -1.63 8.15 -5.00
N LYS A 80 -1.88 6.92 -5.45
CA LYS A 80 -1.98 6.57 -6.88
C LYS A 80 -3.28 5.83 -7.15
N LYS A 81 -4.04 6.31 -8.14
CA LYS A 81 -5.24 5.64 -8.64
C LYS A 81 -5.00 5.04 -10.01
N ASN A 82 -5.85 4.11 -10.42
CA ASN A 82 -5.83 3.52 -11.73
C ASN A 82 -7.27 3.28 -12.21
N ASP A 83 -7.67 3.99 -13.26
CA ASP A 83 -9.04 3.90 -13.79
C ASP A 83 -9.34 2.55 -14.42
N GLU A 84 -8.34 1.86 -14.95
CA GLU A 84 -8.50 0.51 -15.49
C GLU A 84 -8.90 -0.48 -14.39
N VAL A 85 -8.31 -0.31 -13.20
CA VAL A 85 -8.67 -1.10 -12.02
C VAL A 85 -10.09 -0.81 -11.56
N VAL A 86 -10.54 0.44 -11.69
CA VAL A 86 -11.94 0.81 -11.43
C VAL A 86 -12.88 0.13 -12.43
N LYS A 87 -12.54 0.10 -13.72
CA LYS A 87 -13.34 -0.57 -14.76
C LYS A 87 -13.45 -2.08 -14.51
N ILE A 88 -12.33 -2.74 -14.21
CA ILE A 88 -12.31 -4.17 -13.86
C ILE A 88 -13.17 -4.42 -12.62
N CYS A 89 -13.01 -3.60 -11.58
CA CYS A 89 -13.82 -3.68 -10.36
C CYS A 89 -15.32 -3.54 -10.66
N LYS A 90 -15.73 -2.57 -11.49
CA LYS A 90 -17.14 -2.42 -11.91
C LYS A 90 -17.71 -3.67 -12.57
N LYS A 91 -16.92 -4.36 -13.39
CA LYS A 91 -17.32 -5.59 -14.09
C LYS A 91 -17.41 -6.80 -13.15
N ASP A 92 -16.44 -6.95 -12.26
CA ASP A 92 -16.27 -8.16 -11.44
C ASP A 92 -17.03 -8.11 -10.12
N TYR A 93 -17.23 -6.91 -9.55
CA TYR A 93 -17.84 -6.73 -8.24
C TYR A 93 -19.26 -7.29 -8.13
N PRO A 94 -20.18 -7.13 -9.11
CA PRO A 94 -21.51 -7.72 -9.04
C PRO A 94 -21.48 -9.24 -8.85
N LYS A 95 -20.49 -9.92 -9.45
CA LYS A 95 -20.32 -11.38 -9.45
C LYS A 95 -19.62 -11.89 -8.20
N HIS A 96 -18.51 -11.27 -7.81
CA HIS A 96 -17.63 -11.77 -6.75
C HIS A 96 -17.76 -11.05 -5.42
N LYS A 97 -18.49 -9.92 -5.39
CA LYS A 97 -18.58 -9.00 -4.24
C LYS A 97 -17.21 -8.58 -3.69
N LEU A 98 -16.19 -8.57 -4.55
CA LEU A 98 -14.80 -8.25 -4.20
C LEU A 98 -14.08 -7.71 -5.43
N CYS A 99 -13.30 -6.65 -5.24
CA CYS A 99 -12.37 -6.16 -6.25
C CYS A 99 -10.94 -6.60 -5.94
N ARG A 100 -10.22 -7.02 -6.99
CA ARG A 100 -8.78 -7.26 -6.90
C ARG A 100 -8.09 -5.94 -6.59
N ARG A 101 -6.99 -6.01 -5.82
CA ARG A 101 -6.24 -4.83 -5.35
C ARG A 101 -4.75 -5.03 -5.57
N ALA A 102 -4.02 -3.94 -5.79
CA ALA A 102 -2.58 -4.02 -5.97
C ALA A 102 -1.87 -4.57 -4.73
N GLN A 103 -0.76 -5.27 -4.93
CA GLN A 103 0.07 -5.80 -3.83
C GLN A 103 1.54 -5.40 -4.06
N PRO A 104 2.31 -5.18 -2.98
CA PRO A 104 3.74 -4.93 -3.10
C PRO A 104 4.46 -6.16 -3.65
N GLY A 105 5.37 -5.92 -4.58
CA GLY A 105 6.22 -6.91 -5.22
C GLY A 105 5.70 -7.39 -6.58
N TYR A 106 4.45 -7.10 -6.95
CA TYR A 106 3.91 -7.57 -8.22
C TYR A 106 4.51 -6.86 -9.43
N VAL A 107 4.92 -5.59 -9.30
CA VAL A 107 5.61 -4.89 -10.39
C VAL A 107 7.00 -5.48 -10.62
N SER A 108 7.67 -5.84 -9.53
CA SER A 108 9.02 -6.42 -9.53
C SER A 108 9.05 -7.95 -9.71
N GLY A 109 7.89 -8.57 -9.95
CA GLY A 109 7.80 -9.99 -10.28
C GLY A 109 7.96 -10.95 -9.10
N HIS A 110 7.75 -10.49 -7.86
CA HIS A 110 7.73 -11.37 -6.71
C HIS A 110 6.53 -12.32 -6.75
N PRO A 111 6.66 -13.55 -6.22
CA PRO A 111 5.56 -14.51 -6.17
C PRO A 111 4.44 -14.02 -5.24
N LEU A 112 3.28 -14.67 -5.33
CA LEU A 112 2.18 -14.52 -4.37
C LEU A 112 2.68 -14.67 -2.93
N LEU A 113 2.20 -13.79 -2.05
CA LEU A 113 2.47 -13.88 -0.62
C LEU A 113 1.79 -15.14 -0.05
N LYS A 114 2.58 -15.98 0.59
CA LYS A 114 2.12 -17.08 1.44
C LYS A 114 2.05 -16.63 2.89
N LYS A 115 1.43 -17.45 3.75
CA LYS A 115 1.30 -17.17 5.19
C LYS A 115 2.64 -16.74 5.81
N GLY A 116 3.73 -17.50 5.60
CA GLY A 116 5.05 -17.18 6.18
C GLY A 116 5.73 -15.90 5.65
N ASP A 117 5.20 -15.30 4.58
CA ASP A 117 5.81 -14.18 3.87
C ASP A 117 5.45 -12.82 4.49
N TYR A 118 4.40 -12.75 5.32
CA TYR A 118 3.98 -11.52 6.00
C TYR A 118 4.92 -11.21 7.17
N LYS A 119 6.09 -10.65 6.85
CA LYS A 119 7.15 -10.21 7.77
C LYS A 119 7.75 -8.90 7.27
N CYS A 120 8.17 -8.03 8.19
CA CYS A 120 8.70 -6.71 7.82
C CYS A 120 9.80 -6.73 6.74
N PRO A 121 10.86 -7.56 6.81
CA PRO A 121 11.91 -7.56 5.79
C PRO A 121 11.38 -7.87 4.38
N ASN A 122 10.46 -8.83 4.26
CA ASN A 122 9.93 -9.25 2.97
C ASN A 122 8.97 -8.22 2.38
N ILE A 123 8.02 -7.70 3.18
CA ILE A 123 7.08 -6.69 2.68
C ILE A 123 7.83 -5.41 2.31
N MET A 124 8.77 -4.96 3.15
CA MET A 124 9.61 -3.79 2.85
C MET A 124 10.40 -3.99 1.55
N LYS A 125 11.05 -5.14 1.37
CA LYS A 125 11.79 -5.45 0.14
C LYS A 125 10.89 -5.34 -1.09
N ARG A 126 9.70 -5.95 -1.04
CA ARG A 126 8.70 -5.88 -2.11
C ARG A 126 8.25 -4.45 -2.42
N THR A 127 8.06 -3.60 -1.41
CA THR A 127 7.74 -2.18 -1.59
C THR A 127 8.84 -1.44 -2.35
N LEU A 128 10.10 -1.63 -1.94
CA LEU A 128 11.26 -0.92 -2.48
C LEU A 128 11.64 -1.41 -3.88
N ASP A 129 11.55 -2.72 -4.13
CA ASP A 129 11.79 -3.30 -5.46
C ASP A 129 10.76 -2.79 -6.49
N ASP A 130 9.49 -2.68 -6.08
CA ASP A 130 8.45 -2.06 -6.91
C ASP A 130 8.69 -0.57 -7.14
N ASN A 131 9.27 0.15 -6.17
CA ASN A 131 9.36 1.61 -6.20
C ASN A 131 10.77 2.09 -5.83
N PRO A 132 11.70 2.17 -6.80
CA PRO A 132 13.12 2.51 -6.52
C PRO A 132 13.34 3.95 -6.04
N ASN A 133 12.33 4.81 -6.14
CA ASN A 133 12.36 6.18 -5.62
C ASN A 133 11.80 6.30 -4.19
N ILE A 134 11.31 5.19 -3.61
CA ILE A 134 10.93 5.12 -2.20
C ILE A 134 12.15 4.64 -1.43
N TYR A 135 12.42 5.25 -0.28
CA TYR A 135 13.52 4.84 0.60
C TYR A 135 13.10 4.88 2.06
N LYS A 136 13.68 3.97 2.84
CA LYS A 136 13.45 3.85 4.28
C LYS A 136 14.16 4.98 5.02
N ILE A 137 13.53 5.49 6.07
CA ILE A 137 14.05 6.57 6.91
C ILE A 137 13.71 6.31 8.38
N ASP A 138 14.32 7.09 9.25
CA ASP A 138 14.02 7.10 10.68
C ASP A 138 12.80 7.98 11.03
N GLU A 139 12.33 7.84 12.27
CA GLU A 139 11.13 8.51 12.79
C GLU A 139 11.21 10.03 12.70
N ASN A 140 12.37 10.61 12.96
CA ASN A 140 12.57 12.07 13.00
C ASN A 140 13.01 12.65 11.64
N HIS A 141 13.32 11.80 10.66
CA HIS A 141 13.76 12.26 9.35
C HIS A 141 12.64 13.02 8.62
N LYS A 142 12.98 14.19 8.09
CA LYS A 142 12.10 15.02 7.24
C LYS A 142 12.38 14.71 5.78
N CYS A 143 11.35 14.26 5.05
CA CYS A 143 11.46 14.03 3.62
C CYS A 143 11.73 15.34 2.87
N SER A 144 12.44 15.25 1.74
CA SER A 144 12.59 16.40 0.84
C SER A 144 11.24 16.88 0.30
N PRO A 145 11.11 18.14 -0.17
CA PRO A 145 9.85 18.67 -0.69
C PRO A 145 9.24 17.85 -1.85
N SER A 146 10.06 17.10 -2.60
CA SER A 146 9.60 16.21 -3.67
C SER A 146 9.02 14.88 -3.17
N HIS A 147 9.01 14.64 -1.85
CA HIS A 147 8.51 13.44 -1.21
C HIS A 147 7.56 13.77 -0.05
N TYR A 148 6.70 12.82 0.29
CA TYR A 148 5.92 12.83 1.54
C TYR A 148 6.29 11.62 2.39
N LYS A 149 5.94 11.66 3.68
CA LYS A 149 6.28 10.60 4.64
C LYS A 149 5.18 9.55 4.67
N GLY A 150 5.57 8.29 4.79
CA GLY A 150 4.66 7.17 5.03
C GLY A 150 5.23 6.18 6.04
N ALA A 151 4.47 5.13 6.36
CA ALA A 151 4.90 4.08 7.27
C ALA A 151 4.34 2.72 6.86
N LEU A 152 5.06 1.65 7.18
CA LEU A 152 4.68 0.26 6.94
C LEU A 152 4.63 -0.52 8.26
N VAL A 153 3.57 -1.30 8.43
CA VAL A 153 3.38 -2.24 9.54
C VAL A 153 2.96 -3.60 9.02
N VAL A 154 3.18 -4.64 9.81
CA VAL A 154 2.84 -6.02 9.44
C VAL A 154 2.08 -6.69 10.58
N ALA A 155 1.04 -7.42 10.22
CA ALA A 155 0.37 -8.41 11.04
C ALA A 155 0.99 -9.77 10.68
N PRO A 156 1.88 -10.32 11.52
CA PRO A 156 2.69 -11.46 11.13
C PRO A 156 1.84 -12.64 10.74
N ASN A 157 2.26 -13.32 9.68
CA ASN A 157 1.55 -14.45 9.11
C ASN A 157 0.14 -14.17 8.57
N ARG A 158 -0.25 -12.89 8.43
CA ARG A 158 -1.61 -12.55 8.03
C ARG A 158 -1.71 -11.45 7.00
N ASP A 159 -1.15 -10.29 7.27
CA ASP A 159 -1.40 -9.09 6.47
C ASP A 159 -0.29 -8.04 6.64
N TYR A 160 -0.34 -7.01 5.80
CA TYR A 160 0.47 -5.81 5.93
C TYR A 160 -0.42 -4.57 5.84
N HIS A 161 0.07 -3.43 6.32
CA HIS A 161 -0.69 -2.20 6.23
C HIS A 161 0.19 -0.96 6.12
N TYR A 162 -0.29 0.04 5.39
CA TYR A 162 0.45 1.27 5.13
C TYR A 162 -0.29 2.50 5.64
N TYR A 163 0.48 3.51 6.05
CA TYR A 163 0.03 4.83 6.47
C TYR A 163 0.68 5.91 5.60
N ARG A 164 0.00 7.04 5.44
CA ARG A 164 0.50 8.22 4.74
C ARG A 164 0.38 9.45 5.64
N LYS A 165 1.45 10.25 5.71
CA LYS A 165 1.43 11.59 6.30
C LYS A 165 1.10 12.59 5.20
N ASN A 166 0.02 13.33 5.39
CA ASN A 166 -0.45 14.35 4.46
C ASN A 166 0.26 15.70 4.72
N ASP A 167 0.10 16.64 3.80
CA ASP A 167 0.72 17.99 3.84
C ASP A 167 0.11 18.89 4.93
N ASP A 168 -1.11 18.58 5.37
CA ASP A 168 -1.74 19.16 6.57
C ASP A 168 -1.22 18.55 7.88
N GLY A 169 -0.21 17.68 7.82
CA GLY A 169 0.46 17.08 8.98
C GLY A 169 -0.24 15.85 9.55
N GLN A 170 -1.46 15.53 9.10
CA GLN A 170 -2.23 14.40 9.62
C GLN A 170 -1.75 13.07 9.05
N TRP A 171 -1.71 12.05 9.90
CA TRP A 171 -1.55 10.67 9.44
C TRP A 171 -2.91 10.07 9.08
N THR A 172 -2.94 9.39 7.95
CA THR A 172 -4.14 8.72 7.44
C THR A 172 -3.80 7.33 6.94
N HIS A 173 -4.80 6.48 6.86
CA HIS A 173 -4.70 5.17 6.22
C HIS A 173 -6.05 4.73 5.65
N LYS A 174 -6.02 3.67 4.84
CA LYS A 174 -7.22 3.08 4.24
C LYS A 174 -7.28 1.57 4.51
N PRO A 175 -8.17 1.07 5.40
CA PRO A 175 -8.26 -0.36 5.72
C PRO A 175 -8.96 -1.15 4.60
N GLY A 176 -8.19 -1.69 3.66
CA GLY A 176 -8.73 -2.46 2.54
C GLY A 176 -9.76 -1.65 1.74
N TYR A 177 -11.00 -2.11 1.71
CA TYR A 177 -12.12 -1.43 1.04
C TYR A 177 -12.79 -0.33 1.86
N LYS A 178 -12.55 -0.26 3.18
CA LYS A 178 -13.19 0.75 4.05
C LYS A 178 -12.72 2.17 3.69
N PRO A 179 -13.49 3.22 3.98
CA PRO A 179 -13.04 4.60 3.78
C PRO A 179 -11.69 4.89 4.43
N SER A 180 -10.92 5.82 3.86
CA SER A 180 -9.72 6.33 4.52
C SER A 180 -10.10 7.09 5.80
N THR A 181 -9.23 7.03 6.80
CA THR A 181 -9.48 7.64 8.12
C THR A 181 -8.17 8.14 8.75
N VAL A 182 -8.32 9.08 9.69
CA VAL A 182 -7.29 9.57 10.60
C VAL A 182 -7.22 8.78 11.92
N LEU A 183 -8.14 7.83 12.11
CA LEU A 183 -8.36 7.12 13.38
C LEU A 183 -7.70 5.74 13.39
N ASP A 184 -7.13 5.36 14.53
CA ASP A 184 -6.56 4.04 14.78
C ASP A 184 -7.63 2.98 15.16
N SER A 185 -7.20 1.76 15.49
CA SER A 185 -8.12 0.67 15.86
C SER A 185 -8.94 0.91 17.13
N LYS A 186 -8.55 1.87 17.97
CA LYS A 186 -9.26 2.27 19.19
C LYS A 186 -10.02 3.60 19.03
N ASN A 187 -10.20 4.06 17.79
CA ASN A 187 -10.82 5.35 17.44
C ASN A 187 -10.05 6.59 17.95
N ASN A 188 -8.74 6.49 18.17
CA ASN A 188 -7.91 7.64 18.52
C ASN A 188 -7.27 8.24 17.26
N LEU A 189 -7.01 9.55 17.28
CA LEU A 189 -6.26 10.20 16.20
C LEU A 189 -4.85 9.60 16.08
N ILE A 190 -4.44 9.28 14.86
CA ILE A 190 -3.09 8.78 14.58
C ILE A 190 -2.12 9.96 14.58
N VAL A 191 -1.41 10.14 15.68
CA VAL A 191 -0.29 11.11 15.76
C VAL A 191 1.01 10.46 15.27
N ASN A 192 1.18 9.17 15.52
CA ASN A 192 2.36 8.41 15.15
C ASN A 192 1.99 6.94 14.84
N PRO A 193 2.16 6.46 13.60
CA PRO A 193 1.83 5.08 13.22
C PRO A 193 2.54 3.99 14.03
N ARG A 194 3.75 4.25 14.56
CA ARG A 194 4.48 3.29 15.40
C ARG A 194 3.80 3.07 16.75
N LYS A 195 3.22 4.13 17.31
CA LYS A 195 2.60 4.14 18.65
C LYS A 195 1.08 3.97 18.62
N ALA A 196 0.46 4.15 17.46
CA ALA A 196 -0.99 3.99 17.28
C ALA A 196 -1.47 2.57 17.59
N ALA A 197 -2.71 2.44 18.05
CA ALA A 197 -3.33 1.14 18.27
C ALA A 197 -3.58 0.45 16.93
N ARG A 198 -3.09 -0.78 16.80
CA ARG A 198 -3.06 -1.54 15.52
C ARG A 198 -3.70 -2.92 15.61
N ASP A 199 -4.46 -3.18 16.67
CA ASP A 199 -5.18 -4.43 16.85
C ASP A 199 -6.63 -4.28 16.41
N TYR A 200 -6.96 -4.85 15.25
CA TYR A 200 -8.31 -4.83 14.69
C TYR A 200 -9.10 -6.11 15.01
N GLY A 201 -8.59 -6.93 15.94
CA GLY A 201 -9.22 -8.17 16.38
C GLY A 201 -8.92 -9.38 15.48
N GLY A 202 -9.24 -10.57 16.01
CA GLY A 202 -8.99 -11.84 15.33
C GLY A 202 -7.51 -12.01 14.99
N THR A 203 -7.20 -12.25 13.71
CA THR A 203 -5.82 -12.40 13.23
C THR A 203 -5.19 -11.09 12.73
N LEU A 204 -5.92 -9.96 12.76
CA LEU A 204 -5.49 -8.69 12.19
C LEU A 204 -4.90 -7.76 13.26
N ASN A 205 -3.79 -8.18 13.84
CA ASN A 205 -3.01 -7.36 14.77
C ASN A 205 -1.66 -7.00 14.13
N TYR A 206 -1.52 -5.75 13.68
CA TYR A 206 -0.31 -5.25 13.03
C TYR A 206 0.78 -4.87 14.05
N LYS A 207 1.23 -5.84 14.83
CA LYS A 207 2.19 -5.65 15.93
C LYS A 207 3.59 -5.24 15.46
N GLU A 208 4.01 -5.63 14.27
CA GLU A 208 5.34 -5.30 13.76
C GLU A 208 5.34 -3.92 13.09
N PHE A 209 6.23 -3.02 13.53
CA PHE A 209 6.49 -1.74 12.86
C PHE A 209 7.75 -1.88 11.98
N CYS A 210 7.61 -1.72 10.68
CA CYS A 210 8.69 -2.02 9.72
C CYS A 210 9.58 -0.82 9.40
N GLY A 211 9.04 0.39 9.55
CA GLY A 211 9.77 1.64 9.34
C GLY A 211 8.94 2.73 8.70
N TYR A 212 9.56 3.91 8.64
CA TYR A 212 9.05 5.03 7.86
C TYR A 212 9.69 5.04 6.47
N LEU A 213 8.98 5.66 5.53
CA LEU A 213 9.38 5.75 4.13
C LEU A 213 9.20 7.18 3.64
N CYS A 214 10.11 7.67 2.80
CA CYS A 214 9.84 8.83 1.94
C CYS A 214 9.32 8.33 0.60
N VAL A 215 8.20 8.87 0.14
CA VAL A 215 7.50 8.47 -1.07
C VAL A 215 7.45 9.64 -2.04
N PRO A 216 7.84 9.48 -3.32
CA PRO A 216 7.85 10.59 -4.26
C PRO A 216 6.43 11.11 -4.51
N ARG A 217 6.28 12.43 -4.60
CA ARG A 217 5.01 13.07 -4.94
C ARG A 217 4.59 12.72 -6.36
N GLU A 218 5.55 12.83 -7.27
CA GLU A 218 5.36 12.63 -8.70
C GLU A 218 4.87 11.22 -9.05
N GLU A 219 3.75 11.16 -9.75
CA GLU A 219 3.04 9.91 -10.03
C GLU A 219 3.85 8.93 -10.87
N ARG A 220 4.56 9.41 -11.90
CA ARG A 220 5.39 8.56 -12.79
C ARG A 220 6.53 7.83 -12.08
N LYS A 221 6.91 8.28 -10.87
CA LYS A 221 7.96 7.65 -10.05
C LYS A 221 7.42 6.53 -9.15
N LYS A 222 6.13 6.24 -9.22
CA LYS A 222 5.44 5.23 -8.40
C LYS A 222 4.81 4.16 -9.28
N ARG A 223 5.02 2.91 -8.90
CA ARG A 223 4.52 1.73 -9.62
C ARG A 223 3.71 0.86 -8.66
N MET A 224 2.64 0.29 -9.19
CA MET A 224 1.79 -0.67 -8.51
C MET A 224 1.19 -1.61 -9.56
N ALA A 225 0.94 -2.86 -9.19
CA ALA A 225 0.32 -3.84 -10.06
C ALA A 225 -0.66 -4.72 -9.27
N HIS A 226 -1.71 -5.14 -9.96
CA HIS A 226 -2.63 -6.19 -9.49
C HIS A 226 -2.05 -7.55 -9.89
N TRP A 227 -2.50 -8.62 -9.25
CA TRP A 227 -2.11 -9.95 -9.70
C TRP A 227 -2.73 -10.18 -11.09
N ASN A 228 -1.90 -10.21 -12.12
CA ASN A 228 -2.32 -10.60 -13.46
C ASN A 228 -2.35 -12.12 -13.53
N TYR A 229 -3.54 -12.71 -13.33
CA TYR A 229 -3.75 -14.14 -13.59
C TYR A 229 -3.42 -14.49 -15.06
N ASP A 230 -3.62 -13.53 -15.98
CA ASP A 230 -3.42 -13.67 -17.42
C ASP A 230 -1.95 -13.55 -17.89
N HIS A 231 -0.99 -13.32 -16.99
CA HIS A 231 0.43 -13.37 -17.36
C HIS A 231 1.04 -14.78 -17.28
N ASN A 232 0.28 -15.79 -16.85
CA ASN A 232 0.73 -17.18 -16.91
C ASN A 232 0.42 -17.88 -18.25
N THR A 233 -0.30 -17.24 -19.17
CA THR A 233 -0.52 -17.70 -20.56
C THR A 233 0.46 -17.07 -21.56
N HIS A 234 1.19 -16.01 -21.17
CA HIS A 234 2.32 -15.46 -21.93
C HIS A 234 3.61 -15.50 -21.13
N LYS A 235 4.21 -16.69 -21.05
CA LYS A 235 5.64 -16.83 -20.74
C LYS A 235 6.46 -15.96 -21.71
N GLY A 236 7.38 -15.17 -21.16
CA GLY A 236 8.58 -14.75 -21.88
C GLY A 236 8.54 -13.40 -22.62
N GLY A 237 8.12 -12.32 -21.96
CA GLY A 237 8.14 -10.97 -22.56
C GLY A 237 8.98 -9.93 -21.81
N GLY A 238 9.63 -10.27 -20.69
CA GLY A 238 10.64 -9.41 -20.12
C GLY A 238 11.86 -9.43 -21.02
N LYS A 239 11.98 -8.47 -21.95
CA LYS A 239 13.29 -8.15 -22.54
C LYS A 239 14.21 -7.85 -21.36
N LYS A 240 15.03 -8.85 -20.97
CA LYS A 240 16.26 -8.61 -20.23
C LYS A 240 16.91 -7.45 -20.97
N LEU A 241 17.05 -6.29 -20.32
CA LEU A 241 18.10 -5.37 -20.72
C LEU A 241 19.39 -6.18 -20.59
N LYS A 242 19.84 -6.77 -21.70
CA LYS A 242 21.19 -7.28 -21.82
C LYS A 242 22.05 -6.06 -21.54
N LYS A 243 22.65 -6.02 -20.35
CA LYS A 243 23.85 -5.23 -20.10
C LYS A 243 24.82 -5.68 -21.21
N LYS A 244 24.89 -4.92 -22.31
CA LYS A 244 25.93 -5.10 -23.32
C LYS A 244 27.22 -4.84 -22.58
N ARG A 245 27.84 -5.93 -22.14
CA ARG A 245 29.20 -5.95 -21.64
C ARG A 245 30.04 -5.44 -22.81
N THR A 246 30.45 -4.17 -22.75
CA THR A 246 31.44 -3.57 -23.65
C THR A 246 32.78 -4.25 -23.39
N LYS A 247 32.92 -5.48 -23.90
CA LYS A 247 34.19 -6.12 -24.18
C LYS A 247 34.31 -6.16 -25.69
N ASN A 248 35.01 -5.16 -26.24
CA ASN A 248 35.77 -5.20 -27.49
C ASN A 248 35.89 -3.81 -28.13
N ILE A 249 36.57 -2.88 -27.44
CA ILE A 249 37.27 -1.76 -28.11
C ILE A 249 38.70 -1.72 -27.57
N THR A 250 39.46 -2.80 -27.73
CA THR A 250 40.92 -2.78 -27.57
C THR A 250 41.68 -3.64 -28.58
N LYS A 251 41.01 -4.40 -29.46
CA LYS A 251 41.70 -5.13 -30.56
C LYS A 251 41.80 -4.37 -31.88
N HIS A 252 41.08 -3.27 -32.07
CA HIS A 252 41.22 -2.41 -33.27
C HIS A 252 42.17 -1.21 -33.08
N ALA A 253 42.53 -0.86 -31.84
CA ALA A 253 43.51 0.19 -31.55
C ALA A 253 44.97 -0.31 -31.67
N MET A 254 45.23 -1.62 -31.55
CA MET A 254 46.58 -2.18 -31.75
C MET A 254 46.90 -2.57 -33.19
N LYS A 255 45.92 -2.86 -34.05
CA LYS A 255 46.18 -3.19 -35.47
C LYS A 255 46.41 -1.95 -36.36
N LYS A 256 46.05 -0.74 -35.91
CA LYS A 256 46.36 0.53 -36.60
C LYS A 256 47.73 1.13 -36.21
N LYS A 257 48.39 0.65 -35.15
CA LYS A 257 49.75 1.09 -34.78
C LYS A 257 50.87 0.32 -35.49
N THR A 258 50.63 -0.90 -35.96
CA THR A 258 51.62 -1.69 -36.73
C THR A 258 51.61 -1.39 -38.23
N LYS A 259 50.49 -0.96 -38.83
CA LYS A 259 50.45 -0.59 -40.26
C LYS A 259 51.00 0.82 -40.56
N ARG A 260 51.12 1.71 -39.55
CA ARG A 260 51.76 3.04 -39.70
C ARG A 260 53.28 3.04 -39.49
N ARG A 261 53.88 1.95 -38.98
CA ARG A 261 55.34 1.81 -38.82
C ARG A 261 56.04 1.19 -40.04
N SER A 262 55.33 0.52 -40.96
CA SER A 262 55.93 -0.01 -42.19
C SER A 262 55.95 0.98 -43.36
N ILE A 263 55.15 2.06 -43.32
CA ILE A 263 55.13 3.08 -44.39
C ILE A 263 56.21 4.16 -44.16
N LYS A 264 56.62 4.42 -42.91
CA LYS A 264 57.64 5.45 -42.59
C LYS A 264 59.10 4.98 -42.75
N LYS A 265 59.36 3.74 -43.16
CA LYS A 265 60.71 3.19 -43.44
C LYS A 265 61.03 3.04 -44.94
N LYS A 266 60.13 3.45 -45.85
CA LYS A 266 60.34 3.43 -47.31
C LYS A 266 60.53 4.81 -47.96
N SER A 267 60.79 5.87 -47.17
CA SER A 267 61.07 7.23 -47.67
C SER A 267 62.40 7.82 -47.17
N ARG A 268 63.37 6.97 -46.84
CA ARG A 268 64.77 7.36 -46.59
C ARG A 268 65.70 6.38 -47.31
N LYS A 269 65.79 6.55 -48.62
CA LYS A 269 66.99 6.40 -49.44
C LYS A 269 66.91 7.48 -50.50
#